data_AF-A0A3M1P2G4-F1
#
_entry.id   AF-A0A3M1P2G4-F1
#
_cell.length_a   1.000
_cell.length_b   1.000
_cell.length_c   1.000
_cell.angle_alpha   90.00
_cell.angle_beta   90.00
_cell.angle_gamma   90.00
#
_symmetry.space_group_name_H-M   'P 1'
#
loop_
_entity.id
_entity.type
_entity.pdbx_description
1 polymer ?
#
loop_
_entity_poly.entity_id
_entity_poly.type
_entity_poly.pdbx_seq_one_letter_code
_entity_poly.pdbx_strand_id
1 'polypeptide(L)'
;MEDTEMRTVFKNLCTPERGVSPEVLESVLELCVELAREGREGRKIGTLFTVGDEEKVLRYSRPLILDPLYGHPPERKRIDNADMRETVKELAQLDGAFIVSGTGVVLSAARYLEAPAQGVTLPLGLGTRHMAAAAMSRHTRAVAVVVSTNSVVRVFENGEIVGEILPELWLIGRESLYITNPTIQESKKEKITVVTKESS
;
A
#
# COMPACT_ATOMS: atom_id res chain seq x y z
N MET A 1 20.54 9.51 -6.94
CA MET A 1 21.39 8.58 -6.16
C MET A 1 20.62 7.97 -4.98
N GLU A 2 19.57 8.62 -4.45
CA GLU A 2 18.53 8.01 -3.59
C GLU A 2 17.72 6.92 -4.31
N ASP A 3 17.32 7.21 -5.55
CA ASP A 3 16.45 6.36 -6.40
C ASP A 3 16.94 4.92 -6.65
N THR A 4 18.24 4.64 -6.47
CA THR A 4 18.84 3.32 -6.78
C THR A 4 18.83 2.37 -5.58
N GLU A 5 18.89 2.90 -4.36
CA GLU A 5 18.92 2.08 -3.14
C GLU A 5 17.52 1.66 -2.72
N MET A 6 16.53 2.56 -2.83
CA MET A 6 15.12 2.23 -2.61
C MET A 6 14.64 1.12 -3.55
N ARG A 7 14.99 1.24 -4.85
CA ARG A 7 14.80 0.19 -5.87
C ARG A 7 15.38 -1.16 -5.48
N THR A 8 16.55 -1.13 -4.86
CA THR A 8 17.21 -2.35 -4.41
C THR A 8 16.44 -3.00 -3.26
N VAL A 9 15.96 -2.18 -2.32
CA VAL A 9 15.26 -2.62 -1.11
C VAL A 9 13.85 -3.14 -1.40
N PHE A 10 13.15 -2.58 -2.40
CA PHE A 10 11.83 -3.06 -2.82
C PHE A 10 11.86 -4.11 -3.92
N LYS A 11 13.05 -4.53 -4.39
CA LYS A 11 13.20 -5.42 -5.55
C LYS A 11 12.38 -6.71 -5.46
N ASN A 12 12.24 -7.29 -4.27
CA ASN A 12 11.46 -8.51 -4.06
C ASN A 12 9.94 -8.28 -4.05
N LEU A 13 9.50 -7.04 -3.80
CA LEU A 13 8.09 -6.63 -3.82
C LEU A 13 7.66 -6.10 -5.18
N CYS A 14 8.57 -5.49 -5.93
CA CYS A 14 8.28 -4.89 -7.24
C CYS A 14 8.71 -5.83 -8.38
N THR A 15 8.12 -7.03 -8.44
CA THR A 15 8.38 -8.00 -9.52
C THR A 15 7.38 -7.85 -10.67
N PRO A 16 7.81 -7.96 -11.95
CA PRO A 16 6.91 -7.86 -13.11
C PRO A 16 5.77 -8.89 -13.12
N GLU A 17 5.97 -10.02 -12.43
CA GLU A 17 5.01 -11.13 -12.31
C GLU A 17 3.71 -10.73 -11.59
N ARG A 18 3.72 -9.65 -10.80
CA ARG A 18 2.59 -9.16 -9.99
C ARG A 18 1.50 -8.45 -10.80
N GLY A 19 1.61 -8.41 -12.13
CA GLY A 19 0.60 -7.84 -13.02
C GLY A 19 0.45 -6.31 -12.92
N VAL A 20 1.38 -5.63 -12.23
CA VAL A 20 1.44 -4.18 -12.01
C VAL A 20 2.84 -3.69 -12.37
N SER A 21 2.97 -2.47 -12.89
CA SER A 21 4.28 -1.85 -13.16
C SER A 21 5.10 -1.75 -11.86
N PRO A 22 6.33 -2.32 -11.83
CA PRO A 22 7.24 -2.20 -10.70
C PRO A 22 7.47 -0.77 -10.25
N GLU A 23 7.58 0.17 -11.19
CA GLU A 23 7.84 1.59 -10.96
C GLU A 23 6.67 2.28 -10.26
N VAL A 24 5.43 1.93 -10.65
CA VAL A 24 4.22 2.45 -10.02
C VAL A 24 4.09 1.91 -8.60
N LEU A 25 4.30 0.61 -8.40
CA LEU A 25 4.23 0.01 -7.06
C LEU A 25 5.30 0.60 -6.15
N GLU A 26 6.53 0.77 -6.65
CA GLU A 26 7.61 1.44 -5.92
C GLU A 26 7.19 2.85 -5.47
N SER A 27 6.68 3.69 -6.37
CA SER A 27 6.28 5.05 -6.01
C SER A 27 5.15 5.09 -4.97
N VAL A 28 4.24 4.11 -5.00
CA VAL A 28 3.21 3.92 -3.96
C VAL A 28 3.83 3.49 -2.64
N LEU A 29 4.78 2.55 -2.64
CA LEU A 29 5.46 2.07 -1.43
C LEU A 29 6.27 3.18 -0.78
N GLU A 30 6.98 4.00 -1.56
CA GLU A 30 7.69 5.17 -1.07
C GLU A 30 6.75 6.14 -0.35
N LEU A 31 5.59 6.44 -0.96
CA LEU A 31 4.58 7.30 -0.33
C LEU A 31 4.01 6.68 0.94
N CYS A 32 3.81 5.36 0.95
CA CYS A 32 3.37 4.64 2.15
C CYS A 32 4.40 4.70 3.27
N VAL A 33 5.69 4.63 2.95
CA VAL A 33 6.78 4.77 3.92
C VAL A 33 6.84 6.20 4.46
N GLU A 34 6.67 7.23 3.63
CA GLU A 34 6.52 8.63 4.07
C GLU A 34 5.34 8.78 5.05
N LEU A 35 4.15 8.29 4.68
CA LEU A 35 2.96 8.31 5.54
C LEU A 35 3.18 7.59 6.86
N ALA A 36 3.85 6.44 6.84
CA ALA A 36 4.16 5.68 8.04
C ALA A 36 5.12 6.42 8.99
N ARG A 37 6.08 7.17 8.43
CA ARG A 37 7.05 7.98 9.18
C ARG A 37 6.42 9.23 9.75
N GLU A 38 5.94 10.08 8.86
CA GLU A 38 5.50 11.44 9.14
C GLU A 38 4.14 11.45 9.82
N GLY A 39 3.27 10.49 9.47
CA GLY A 39 1.84 10.60 9.76
C GLY A 39 1.30 11.92 9.17
N ARG A 40 0.37 12.54 9.89
CA ARG A 40 -0.10 13.90 9.58
C ARG A 40 -0.54 14.59 10.86
N GLU A 41 -0.20 15.86 11.02
CA GLU A 41 -0.59 16.66 12.21
C GLU A 41 -0.22 15.97 13.55
N GLY A 42 0.91 15.27 13.58
CA GLY A 42 1.38 14.53 14.76
C GLY A 42 0.64 13.23 15.06
N ARG A 43 -0.22 12.76 14.14
CA ARG A 43 -0.98 11.50 14.28
C ARG A 43 -0.55 10.48 13.24
N LYS A 44 -0.44 9.22 13.66
CA LYS A 44 -0.26 8.10 12.73
C LYS A 44 -1.56 7.82 11.99
N ILE A 45 -1.48 7.71 10.66
CA ILE A 45 -2.66 7.54 9.80
C ILE A 45 -2.68 6.14 9.20
N GLY A 46 -3.81 5.46 9.38
CA GLY A 46 -4.09 4.21 8.68
C GLY A 46 -4.58 4.49 7.26
N THR A 47 -3.86 4.02 6.25
CA THR A 47 -4.18 4.29 4.83
C THR A 47 -4.24 2.99 4.04
N LEU A 48 -5.12 2.90 3.05
CA LEU A 48 -5.25 1.74 2.15
C LEU A 48 -5.13 2.20 0.70
N PHE A 49 -4.24 1.57 -0.05
CA PHE A 49 -4.08 1.73 -1.49
C PHE A 49 -4.37 0.43 -2.21
N THR A 50 -4.89 0.54 -3.42
CA THR A 50 -4.94 -0.56 -4.41
C THR A 50 -4.21 -0.09 -5.67
N VAL A 51 -3.48 -0.99 -6.31
CA VAL A 51 -2.70 -0.69 -7.51
C VAL A 51 -3.01 -1.71 -8.59
N GLY A 52 -3.49 -1.25 -9.74
CA GLY A 52 -3.88 -2.10 -10.87
C GLY A 52 -5.27 -2.72 -10.74
N ASP A 53 -5.68 -3.45 -11.78
CA ASP A 53 -7.04 -4.03 -11.97
C ASP A 53 -8.17 -3.04 -11.63
N GLU A 54 -7.93 -1.75 -11.91
CA GLU A 54 -8.68 -0.62 -11.41
C GLU A 54 -10.18 -0.69 -11.73
N GLU A 55 -10.54 -1.20 -12.91
CA GLU A 55 -11.95 -1.37 -13.30
C GLU A 55 -12.68 -2.35 -12.39
N LYS A 56 -12.01 -3.43 -11.97
CA LYS A 56 -12.59 -4.43 -11.09
C LYS A 56 -12.63 -3.92 -9.65
N VAL A 57 -11.57 -3.25 -9.20
CA VAL A 57 -11.54 -2.59 -7.89
C VAL A 57 -12.64 -1.53 -7.77
N LEU A 58 -12.82 -0.69 -8.80
CA LEU A 58 -13.88 0.32 -8.84
C LEU A 58 -15.27 -0.33 -8.75
N ARG A 59 -15.50 -1.45 -9.47
CA ARG A 59 -16.76 -2.21 -9.41
C ARG A 59 -17.02 -2.82 -8.03
N TYR A 60 -15.99 -3.26 -7.32
CA TYR A 60 -16.08 -3.73 -5.93
C TYR A 60 -15.88 -2.61 -4.90
N SER A 61 -16.23 -1.37 -5.24
CA SER A 61 -16.12 -0.25 -4.31
C SER A 61 -17.20 0.80 -4.50
N ARG A 62 -17.50 1.53 -3.42
CA ARG A 62 -18.40 2.69 -3.47
C ARG A 62 -17.75 3.93 -2.84
N PRO A 63 -18.11 5.14 -3.29
CA PRO A 63 -17.60 6.34 -2.67
C PRO A 63 -18.22 6.49 -1.28
N LEU A 64 -17.43 6.91 -0.30
CA LEU A 64 -17.93 7.30 1.03
C LEU A 64 -18.40 8.75 1.07
N ILE A 65 -17.77 9.59 0.24
CA ILE A 65 -18.10 10.99 0.00
C ILE A 65 -18.05 11.26 -1.51
N LEU A 66 -18.38 12.48 -1.94
CA LEU A 66 -18.09 12.89 -3.32
C LEU A 66 -16.60 12.65 -3.61
N ASP A 67 -16.32 12.02 -4.75
CA ASP A 67 -14.96 11.65 -5.11
C ASP A 67 -14.11 12.92 -5.28
N PRO A 68 -13.12 13.15 -4.40
CA PRO A 68 -12.35 14.39 -4.40
C PRO A 68 -11.41 14.49 -5.61
N LEU A 69 -11.20 13.40 -6.35
CA LEU A 69 -10.33 13.35 -7.53
C LEU A 69 -11.12 13.36 -8.85
N TYR A 70 -12.44 13.37 -8.78
CA TYR A 70 -13.31 13.40 -9.95
C TYR A 70 -13.21 14.75 -10.68
N GLY A 71 -13.18 14.71 -12.01
CA GLY A 71 -13.08 15.91 -12.85
C GLY A 71 -11.67 16.50 -12.98
N HIS A 72 -10.70 16.01 -12.20
CA HIS A 72 -9.30 16.43 -12.32
C HIS A 72 -8.56 15.63 -13.42
N PRO A 73 -7.69 16.28 -14.21
CA PRO A 73 -6.97 15.66 -15.32
C PRO A 73 -5.97 14.59 -14.82
N PRO A 74 -5.88 13.40 -15.44
CA PRO A 74 -4.99 12.30 -15.02
C PRO A 74 -3.53 12.67 -14.76
N GLU A 75 -3.03 13.66 -15.48
CA GLU A 75 -1.64 14.14 -15.55
C GLU A 75 -1.26 14.86 -14.25
N ARG A 76 -2.24 15.49 -13.60
CA ARG A 76 -2.10 16.08 -12.26
C ARG A 76 -2.28 15.07 -11.15
N LYS A 77 -2.79 13.88 -11.48
CA LYS A 77 -3.12 12.83 -10.51
C LYS A 77 -2.11 11.69 -10.50
N ARG A 78 -0.94 11.88 -11.11
CA ARG A 78 0.10 10.85 -11.11
C ARG A 78 0.72 10.71 -9.73
N ILE A 79 1.00 9.48 -9.31
CA ILE A 79 1.56 9.17 -7.99
C ILE A 79 3.01 9.67 -7.81
N ASP A 80 3.72 9.87 -8.93
CA ASP A 80 5.06 10.45 -9.02
C ASP A 80 5.05 11.99 -9.00
N ASN A 81 3.88 12.63 -9.07
CA ASN A 81 3.75 14.08 -8.98
C ASN A 81 3.74 14.54 -7.51
N ALA A 82 4.62 15.47 -7.15
CA ALA A 82 4.77 15.99 -5.78
C ALA A 82 3.49 16.63 -5.22
N ASP A 83 2.77 17.45 -6.01
CA ASP A 83 1.51 18.08 -5.58
C ASP A 83 0.42 17.02 -5.33
N MET A 84 0.40 15.97 -6.14
CA MET A 84 -0.51 14.84 -5.92
C MET A 84 -0.14 14.07 -4.66
N ARG A 85 1.15 13.86 -4.37
CA ARG A 85 1.58 13.19 -3.12
C ARG A 85 1.13 13.96 -1.89
N GLU A 86 1.28 15.28 -1.87
CA GLU A 86 0.75 16.12 -0.78
C GLU A 86 -0.77 16.04 -0.70
N THR A 87 -1.48 16.04 -1.84
CA THR A 87 -2.93 15.82 -1.88
C THR A 87 -3.32 14.47 -1.30
N VAL A 88 -2.59 13.39 -1.59
CA VAL A 88 -2.81 12.07 -0.98
C VAL A 88 -2.62 12.15 0.54
N LYS A 89 -1.58 12.84 1.04
CA LYS A 89 -1.35 13.01 2.47
C LYS A 89 -2.51 13.74 3.17
N GLU A 90 -3.10 14.75 2.53
CA GLU A 90 -4.29 15.42 3.07
C GLU A 90 -5.51 14.49 3.08
N LEU A 91 -5.76 13.79 1.96
CA LEU A 91 -6.92 12.91 1.82
C LEU A 91 -6.79 11.62 2.63
N ALA A 92 -5.58 11.20 3.00
CA ALA A 92 -5.34 10.00 3.82
C ALA A 92 -5.95 10.12 5.23
N GLN A 93 -6.23 11.35 5.69
CA GLN A 93 -6.97 11.60 6.92
C GLN A 93 -8.43 11.12 6.86
N LEU A 94 -8.97 10.93 5.65
CA LEU A 94 -10.32 10.44 5.42
C LEU A 94 -10.38 8.91 5.52
N ASP A 95 -11.59 8.40 5.76
CA ASP A 95 -11.83 6.96 5.69
C ASP A 95 -11.93 6.46 4.25
N GLY A 96 -11.49 5.22 4.05
CA GLY A 96 -11.55 4.51 2.77
C GLY A 96 -10.17 4.23 2.17
N ALA A 97 -10.19 3.92 0.88
CA ALA A 97 -9.04 3.53 0.08
C ALA A 97 -8.80 4.50 -1.07
N PHE A 98 -7.55 4.55 -1.50
CA PHE A 98 -7.12 5.10 -2.78
C PHE A 98 -7.10 3.98 -3.83
N ILE A 99 -7.59 4.30 -5.03
CA ILE A 99 -7.48 3.42 -6.20
C ILE A 99 -6.46 4.03 -7.15
N VAL A 100 -5.36 3.32 -7.37
CA VAL A 100 -4.27 3.71 -8.26
C VAL A 100 -4.29 2.80 -9.49
N SER A 101 -4.29 3.39 -10.68
CA SER A 101 -4.25 2.63 -11.94
C SER A 101 -2.91 1.89 -12.09
N GLY A 102 -2.89 0.87 -12.95
CA GLY A 102 -1.62 0.21 -13.33
C GLY A 102 -0.60 1.16 -14.00
N THR A 103 -1.04 2.34 -14.44
CA THR A 103 -0.21 3.39 -15.07
C THR A 103 0.21 4.51 -14.11
N GLY A 104 -0.14 4.40 -12.82
CA GLY A 104 0.26 5.33 -11.77
C GLY A 104 -0.62 6.56 -11.60
N VAL A 105 -1.86 6.55 -12.08
CA VAL A 105 -2.84 7.62 -11.86
C VAL A 105 -3.69 7.28 -10.64
N VAL A 106 -3.78 8.19 -9.67
CA VAL A 106 -4.73 8.07 -8.56
C VAL A 106 -6.13 8.40 -9.11
N LEU A 107 -6.94 7.37 -9.29
CA LEU A 107 -8.25 7.47 -9.94
C LEU A 107 -9.30 8.05 -9.00
N SER A 108 -9.32 7.58 -7.75
CA SER A 108 -10.33 7.89 -6.75
C SER A 108 -9.75 7.77 -5.34
N ALA A 109 -10.35 8.48 -4.38
CA ALA A 109 -10.04 8.41 -2.96
C ALA A 109 -11.33 8.28 -2.14
N ALA A 110 -11.17 8.04 -0.83
CA ALA A 110 -12.29 7.87 0.11
C ALA A 110 -13.31 6.81 -0.35
N ARG A 111 -12.80 5.67 -0.87
CA ARG A 111 -13.65 4.57 -1.31
C ARG A 111 -13.74 3.45 -0.29
N TYR A 112 -14.94 2.97 -0.03
CA TYR A 112 -15.16 1.74 0.72
C TYR A 112 -15.02 0.54 -0.21
N LEU A 113 -14.13 -0.39 0.14
CA LEU A 113 -13.92 -1.61 -0.63
C LEU A 113 -14.88 -2.70 -0.14
N GLU A 114 -15.62 -3.30 -1.07
CA GLU A 114 -16.73 -4.23 -0.83
C GLU A 114 -16.45 -5.62 -1.43
N ALA A 115 -15.18 -5.97 -1.60
CA ALA A 115 -14.82 -7.30 -2.05
C ALA A 115 -15.25 -8.37 -1.02
N PRO A 116 -15.78 -9.52 -1.47
CA PRO A 116 -16.16 -10.60 -0.57
C PRO A 116 -14.96 -11.08 0.28
N ALA A 117 -15.18 -11.33 1.58
CA ALA A 117 -14.13 -11.79 2.49
C ALA A 117 -14.02 -13.33 2.57
N GLN A 118 -14.84 -14.07 1.83
CA GLN A 118 -14.88 -15.53 1.89
C GLN A 118 -13.51 -16.14 1.54
N GLY A 119 -13.01 -16.98 2.44
CA GLY A 119 -11.73 -17.66 2.30
C GLY A 119 -10.50 -16.81 2.64
N VAL A 120 -10.67 -15.54 3.02
CA VAL A 120 -9.59 -14.71 3.56
C VAL A 120 -9.42 -15.02 5.04
N THR A 121 -8.19 -15.37 5.43
CA THR A 121 -7.83 -15.56 6.84
C THR A 121 -6.69 -14.60 7.16
N LEU A 122 -6.91 -13.75 8.17
CA LEU A 122 -5.90 -12.80 8.62
C LEU A 122 -5.42 -13.15 10.04
N PRO A 123 -4.13 -12.90 10.32
CA PRO A 123 -3.62 -12.93 11.69
C PRO A 123 -4.41 -12.03 12.65
N LEU A 124 -4.41 -12.40 13.93
CA LEU A 124 -4.99 -11.59 14.99
C LEU A 124 -4.29 -10.23 15.09
N GLY A 125 -5.06 -9.18 15.39
CA GLY A 125 -4.58 -7.80 15.50
C GLY A 125 -4.68 -6.97 14.22
N LEU A 126 -5.04 -7.59 13.08
CA LEU A 126 -5.26 -6.87 11.82
C LEU A 126 -6.72 -6.39 11.70
N GLY A 127 -6.89 -5.06 11.59
CA GLY A 127 -8.20 -4.41 11.52
C GLY A 127 -8.89 -4.42 10.14
N THR A 128 -9.97 -3.64 10.03
CA THR A 128 -10.86 -3.59 8.85
C THR A 128 -10.16 -3.25 7.53
N ARG A 129 -9.20 -2.31 7.52
CA ARG A 129 -8.40 -1.96 6.32
C ARG A 129 -7.58 -3.15 5.81
N HIS A 130 -7.05 -3.98 6.71
CA HIS A 130 -6.30 -5.18 6.31
C HIS A 130 -7.24 -6.23 5.71
N MET A 131 -8.42 -6.45 6.32
CA MET A 131 -9.43 -7.35 5.78
C MET A 131 -9.87 -6.91 4.38
N ALA A 132 -10.12 -5.61 4.19
CA ALA A 132 -10.44 -5.04 2.89
C ALA A 132 -9.32 -5.25 1.85
N ALA A 133 -8.05 -5.04 2.24
CA ALA A 133 -6.89 -5.26 1.37
C ALA A 133 -6.76 -6.73 0.92
N ALA A 134 -6.90 -7.65 1.87
CA ALA A 134 -6.81 -9.07 1.58
C ALA A 134 -8.01 -9.57 0.74
N ALA A 135 -9.23 -9.15 1.07
CA ALA A 135 -10.41 -9.47 0.26
C ALA A 135 -10.28 -8.93 -1.17
N MET A 136 -9.84 -7.68 -1.33
CA MET A 136 -9.71 -7.06 -2.65
C MET A 136 -8.62 -7.73 -3.49
N SER A 137 -7.43 -7.92 -2.93
CA SER A 137 -6.31 -8.57 -3.64
C SER A 137 -6.56 -10.06 -3.94
N ARG A 138 -7.50 -10.71 -3.25
CA ARG A 138 -7.96 -12.08 -3.60
C ARG A 138 -8.92 -12.09 -4.78
N HIS A 139 -9.79 -11.10 -4.89
CA HIS A 139 -10.86 -11.06 -5.89
C HIS A 139 -10.46 -10.31 -7.16
N THR A 140 -9.32 -9.63 -7.15
CA THR A 140 -8.78 -8.85 -8.26
C THR A 140 -7.32 -9.23 -8.50
N ARG A 141 -6.74 -8.72 -9.58
CA ARG A 141 -5.29 -8.79 -9.83
C ARG A 141 -4.56 -7.57 -9.24
N ALA A 142 -5.23 -6.78 -8.41
CA ALA A 142 -4.65 -5.59 -7.80
C ALA A 142 -3.75 -5.97 -6.63
N VAL A 143 -2.63 -5.25 -6.50
CA VAL A 143 -1.84 -5.26 -5.27
C VAL A 143 -2.48 -4.29 -4.29
N ALA A 144 -2.68 -4.69 -3.05
CA ALA A 144 -3.19 -3.80 -2.01
C ALA A 144 -2.10 -3.48 -0.99
N VAL A 145 -1.96 -2.21 -0.62
CA VAL A 145 -0.94 -1.73 0.32
C VAL A 145 -1.63 -1.03 1.48
N VAL A 146 -1.33 -1.46 2.70
CA VAL A 146 -1.88 -0.89 3.94
C VAL A 146 -0.77 -0.23 4.74
N VAL A 147 -0.94 1.06 5.05
CA VAL A 147 -0.18 1.74 6.10
C VAL A 147 -0.96 1.57 7.40
N SER A 148 -0.34 0.95 8.39
CA SER A 148 -0.94 0.76 9.72
C SER A 148 -0.67 1.96 10.62
N THR A 149 -1.55 2.21 11.58
CA THR A 149 -1.36 3.25 12.61
C THR A 149 -0.16 2.97 13.53
N ASN A 150 0.37 1.75 13.54
CA ASN A 150 1.64 1.42 14.20
C ASN A 150 2.86 1.60 13.27
N SER A 151 2.72 2.30 12.15
CA SER A 151 3.78 2.61 11.18
C SER A 151 4.34 1.43 10.38
N VAL A 152 3.66 0.27 10.38
CA VAL A 152 4.02 -0.85 9.51
C VAL A 152 3.27 -0.73 8.18
N VAL A 153 4.00 -0.81 7.06
CA VAL A 153 3.41 -0.93 5.72
C VAL A 153 3.31 -2.40 5.37
N ARG A 154 2.14 -2.87 4.91
CA ARG A 154 1.91 -4.26 4.51
C ARG A 154 1.42 -4.34 3.08
N VAL A 155 1.98 -5.28 2.32
CA VAL A 155 1.63 -5.55 0.93
C VAL A 155 0.85 -6.85 0.87
N PHE A 156 -0.29 -6.80 0.20
CA PHE A 156 -1.22 -7.91 0.01
C PHE A 156 -1.35 -8.28 -1.45
N GLU A 157 -1.33 -9.59 -1.70
CA GLU A 157 -1.53 -10.20 -3.01
C GLU A 157 -2.25 -11.53 -2.83
N ASN A 158 -3.23 -11.83 -3.68
CA ASN A 158 -4.02 -13.07 -3.62
C ASN A 158 -4.66 -13.34 -2.23
N GLY A 159 -4.90 -12.27 -1.45
CA GLY A 159 -5.43 -12.35 -0.09
C GLY A 159 -4.44 -12.71 1.01
N GLU A 160 -3.14 -12.75 0.71
CA GLU A 160 -2.07 -13.03 1.65
C GLU A 160 -1.14 -11.83 1.83
N ILE A 161 -0.46 -11.76 2.98
CA ILE A 161 0.62 -10.80 3.20
C ILE A 161 1.87 -11.34 2.52
N VAL A 162 2.38 -10.58 1.55
CA VAL A 162 3.59 -10.92 0.79
C VAL A 162 4.77 -10.04 1.15
N GLY A 163 4.52 -8.91 1.83
CA GLY A 163 5.53 -7.94 2.22
C GLY A 163 5.16 -7.15 3.46
N GLU A 164 6.15 -6.85 4.29
CA GLU A 164 6.05 -5.91 5.41
C GLU A 164 7.26 -4.96 5.39
N ILE A 165 7.04 -3.66 5.52
CA ILE A 165 8.08 -2.64 5.54
C ILE A 165 7.98 -1.86 6.86
N LEU A 166 9.13 -1.76 7.53
CA LEU A 166 9.29 -1.13 8.84
C LEU A 166 10.23 0.07 8.68
N PRO A 167 9.71 1.31 8.69
CA PRO A 167 10.49 2.51 8.41
C PRO A 167 11.50 2.94 9.49
N GLU A 168 11.50 2.27 10.64
CA GLU A 168 12.43 2.48 11.74
C GLU A 168 13.01 1.12 12.18
N LEU A 169 14.35 1.03 12.28
CA LEU A 169 15.05 -0.12 12.85
C LEU A 169 14.80 -0.21 14.35
N TRP A 170 14.05 -1.20 14.84
CA TRP A 170 14.08 -1.57 16.26
C TRP A 170 14.10 -3.07 16.50
N LEU A 171 15.05 -3.47 17.36
CA LEU A 171 15.25 -4.77 18.02
C LEU A 171 14.03 -5.25 18.85
N ILE A 172 12.91 -4.53 18.87
CA ILE A 172 11.78 -4.75 19.78
C ILE A 172 10.50 -5.23 19.05
N GLY A 173 10.47 -5.20 17.71
CA GLY A 173 9.21 -5.29 16.95
C GLY A 173 8.87 -6.60 16.24
N ARG A 174 9.66 -7.68 16.38
CA ARG A 174 9.42 -8.92 15.60
C ARG A 174 8.03 -9.54 15.82
N GLU A 175 7.37 -9.25 16.95
CA GLU A 175 6.01 -9.71 17.24
C GLU A 175 4.93 -9.10 16.32
N SER A 176 5.24 -7.99 15.64
CA SER A 176 4.31 -7.32 14.72
C SER A 176 4.39 -7.84 13.29
N LEU A 177 5.31 -8.76 13.01
CA LEU A 177 5.49 -9.40 11.71
C LEU A 177 4.66 -10.67 11.62
N TYR A 178 4.11 -10.92 10.43
CA TYR A 178 3.24 -12.06 10.17
C TYR A 178 3.78 -13.02 9.11
N ILE A 179 4.87 -12.66 8.43
CA ILE A 179 5.52 -13.53 7.45
C ILE A 179 6.38 -14.58 8.16
N THR A 180 6.05 -15.85 7.93
CA THR A 180 6.85 -17.01 8.39
C THR A 180 7.96 -17.32 7.37
N ASN A 181 9.16 -17.70 7.85
CA ASN A 181 10.37 -17.90 7.04
C ASN A 181 10.67 -16.74 6.06
N PRO A 182 10.89 -15.51 6.57
CA PRO A 182 11.02 -14.36 5.70
C PRO A 182 12.41 -14.23 5.07
N THR A 183 12.44 -13.67 3.86
CA THR A 183 13.62 -12.98 3.33
C THR A 183 13.62 -11.54 3.85
N ILE A 184 14.70 -11.15 4.55
CA ILE A 184 14.85 -9.82 5.17
C ILE A 184 15.89 -9.01 4.40
N GLN A 185 15.53 -7.79 4.02
CA GLN A 185 16.43 -6.78 3.47
C GLN A 185 16.42 -5.53 4.35
N GLU A 186 17.60 -5.07 4.76
CA GLU A 186 17.74 -3.86 5.58
C GLU A 186 18.54 -2.82 4.81
N SER A 187 18.07 -1.56 4.81
CA SER A 187 18.90 -0.41 4.46
C SER A 187 19.12 0.45 5.69
N LYS A 188 20.38 0.57 6.10
CA LYS A 188 20.79 1.46 7.20
C LYS A 188 20.68 2.93 6.83
N LYS A 189 20.92 3.25 5.55
CA LYS A 189 20.86 4.63 5.05
C LYS A 189 19.41 5.10 4.97
N GLU A 190 18.55 4.28 4.37
CA GLU A 190 17.12 4.56 4.31
C GLU A 190 16.41 4.23 5.62
N LYS A 191 17.08 3.66 6.62
CA LYS A 191 16.52 3.26 7.94
C LYS A 191 15.30 2.35 7.87
N ILE A 192 15.15 1.55 6.79
CA ILE A 192 14.01 0.66 6.61
C ILE A 192 14.41 -0.82 6.65
N THR A 193 13.50 -1.66 7.12
CA THR A 193 13.57 -3.12 7.01
C THR A 193 12.41 -3.61 6.17
N VAL A 194 12.70 -4.37 5.12
CA VAL A 194 11.71 -5.03 4.25
C VAL A 194 11.75 -6.52 4.52
N VAL A 195 10.59 -7.08 4.85
CA VAL A 195 10.37 -8.49 5.13
C VAL A 195 9.47 -9.01 4.02
N THR A 196 9.90 -10.04 3.31
CA THR A 196 9.16 -10.64 2.19
C THR A 196 8.99 -12.14 2.40
N LYS A 197 7.86 -12.68 1.92
CA LYS A 197 7.65 -14.13 1.90
C LYS A 197 8.64 -14.76 0.90
N GLU A 198 9.24 -15.90 1.24
CA GLU A 198 10.06 -16.64 0.27
C GLU A 198 9.20 -17.05 -0.94
N SER A 199 9.67 -16.72 -2.14
CA SER A 199 9.09 -17.22 -3.39
C SER A 199 9.35 -18.72 -3.49
N SER A 200 8.29 -19.53 -3.48
CA SER A 200 8.37 -20.98 -3.73
C SER A 200 8.60 -21.29 -5.20
#